data_AF-A0A951LL96-F1
#
_entry.id   AF-A0A951LL96-F1
#
_cell.length_a   1.000
_cell.length_b   1.000
_cell.length_c   1.000
_cell.angle_alpha   90.00
_cell.angle_beta   90.00
_cell.angle_gamma   90.00
#
_symmetry.space_group_name_H-M   'P 1'
#
loop_
_entity.id
_entity.type
_entity.pdbx_description
1 polymer ?
#
loop_
_entity_poly.entity_id
_entity_poly.type
_entity_poly.pdbx_seq_one_letter_code
_entity_poly.pdbx_strand_id
1 'polypeptide(L)'
;MRRPDGVTGGSYAIVGLGVILTLVQPVHAATRRGGVYGVPTFSARSFWSLRNSQNLLRQQANRKRSNRGGKAGQNQGPSEAELAREWEASMLGELDGAVTLTADQKTSIQPLLQDEAKQILALGNNRNYTGQAKQDRLQEIQQASWTKIDKLLTPDQQQRLDEKQSDALLDQLSQQLTLTADQKAKIKPLMADEARQVAALEKDATLTKEDRKSKSEAIDDTTWAQIEPILTTEQQQKLDQIRLDQMLANLTKSLSLTEDQKTKIKTSLDDTLPKIREIRENKTLTPEVKEDKLQGVREAMWQQVYAVLTSDQQKKLEELRYNPQPQAKLKSQSGLTVHANRRRR
;
A
#
# COMPACT_ATOMS: atom_id res chain seq x y z
N MET A 1 -1.18 23.77 -47.87
CA MET A 1 -1.72 22.42 -48.14
C MET A 1 -0.94 21.40 -47.30
N ARG A 2 -1.69 20.54 -46.59
CA ARG A 2 -1.32 19.28 -45.88
C ARG A 2 -0.43 19.31 -44.61
N ARG A 3 -1.09 18.99 -43.48
CA ARG A 3 -0.63 18.17 -42.32
C ARG A 3 -0.46 16.66 -42.75
N PRO A 4 -0.12 15.64 -41.90
CA PRO A 4 0.07 15.60 -40.43
C PRO A 4 1.18 14.68 -39.84
N ASP A 5 1.48 14.97 -38.56
CA ASP A 5 1.50 14.11 -37.35
C ASP A 5 2.29 12.79 -37.29
N GLY A 6 3.25 12.75 -36.36
CA GLY A 6 3.72 11.56 -35.65
C GLY A 6 3.50 11.77 -34.15
N VAL A 7 2.35 11.30 -33.65
CA VAL A 7 1.95 11.32 -32.25
C VAL A 7 2.67 10.18 -31.51
N THR A 8 3.49 10.51 -30.52
CA THR A 8 3.82 9.59 -29.42
C THR A 8 3.09 10.09 -28.18
N GLY A 9 1.94 9.47 -27.89
CA GLY A 9 1.15 9.74 -26.69
C GLY A 9 1.91 9.31 -25.45
N GLY A 10 2.32 10.30 -24.63
CA GLY A 10 2.76 10.07 -23.26
C GLY A 10 1.54 9.99 -22.37
N SER A 11 1.15 8.78 -21.98
CA SER A 11 0.11 8.55 -20.98
C SER A 11 0.72 8.83 -19.60
N TYR A 12 0.20 9.83 -18.88
CA TYR A 12 0.65 10.16 -17.52
C TYR A 12 -0.55 10.13 -16.56
N ALA A 13 -0.31 9.49 -15.42
CA ALA A 13 -1.30 8.79 -14.62
C ALA A 13 -1.62 9.55 -13.31
N ILE A 14 -2.89 9.45 -12.88
CA ILE A 14 -3.53 10.20 -11.80
C ILE A 14 -3.52 9.34 -10.52
N VAL A 15 -2.76 9.73 -9.50
CA VAL A 15 -2.51 8.88 -8.31
C VAL A 15 -3.76 8.62 -7.46
N GLY A 16 -4.15 7.34 -7.41
CA GLY A 16 -5.29 6.80 -6.70
C GLY A 16 -5.12 6.51 -5.21
N LEU A 17 -6.22 6.42 -4.44
CA LEU A 17 -6.15 5.92 -3.05
C LEU A 17 -6.18 4.40 -3.00
N GLY A 18 -5.18 3.86 -2.34
CA GLY A 18 -5.21 2.53 -1.74
C GLY A 18 -4.54 2.60 -0.38
N VAL A 19 -5.27 2.20 0.65
CA VAL A 19 -4.83 2.13 2.04
C VAL A 19 -3.83 0.95 2.22
N ILE A 20 -2.88 1.10 3.16
CA ILE A 20 -1.82 0.19 3.68
C ILE A 20 -0.47 0.03 2.92
N LEU A 21 0.50 0.76 3.49
CA LEU A 21 1.92 0.50 3.75
C LEU A 21 2.44 -0.96 3.67
N THR A 22 3.53 -1.27 2.94
CA THR A 22 4.94 -1.44 3.44
C THR A 22 5.93 -1.77 2.31
N LEU A 23 7.18 -1.29 2.43
CA LEU A 23 8.27 -1.33 1.45
C LEU A 23 9.33 -2.40 1.78
N VAL A 24 9.89 -3.05 0.75
CA VAL A 24 10.92 -4.11 0.77
C VAL A 24 12.20 -3.63 0.06
N GLN A 25 13.39 -3.98 0.54
CA GLN A 25 14.72 -3.76 -0.10
C GLN A 25 15.44 -5.08 -0.54
N PRO A 26 16.69 -5.12 -1.07
CA PRO A 26 17.01 -5.00 -2.52
C PRO A 26 18.06 -6.01 -3.06
N VAL A 27 18.15 -6.29 -4.37
CA VAL A 27 19.39 -6.75 -5.07
C VAL A 27 19.41 -6.37 -6.58
N HIS A 28 20.39 -5.54 -6.98
CA HIS A 28 21.06 -5.26 -8.28
C HIS A 28 20.33 -5.06 -9.65
N ALA A 29 20.41 -3.80 -10.14
CA ALA A 29 20.75 -3.27 -11.48
C ALA A 29 20.16 -3.83 -12.80
N ALA A 30 19.37 -3.01 -13.53
CA ALA A 30 19.78 -2.30 -14.78
C ALA A 30 18.63 -1.47 -15.42
N THR A 31 18.95 -0.23 -15.80
CA THR A 31 18.29 0.76 -16.70
C THR A 31 16.98 0.41 -17.43
N ARG A 32 15.91 1.22 -17.22
CA ARG A 32 15.33 2.21 -18.17
C ARG A 32 14.05 2.90 -17.61
N ARG A 33 14.00 4.22 -17.85
CA ARG A 33 12.86 5.20 -17.95
C ARG A 33 11.56 4.99 -17.15
N GLY A 34 11.43 5.78 -16.08
CA GLY A 34 10.33 6.75 -15.88
C GLY A 34 8.95 6.23 -15.48
N GLY A 35 8.67 6.26 -14.17
CA GLY A 35 7.35 6.01 -13.56
C GLY A 35 7.52 5.17 -12.29
N VAL A 36 7.49 5.79 -11.10
CA VAL A 36 7.64 5.07 -9.82
C VAL A 36 6.79 5.75 -8.75
N TYR A 37 5.57 5.24 -8.55
CA TYR A 37 4.76 5.41 -7.34
C TYR A 37 4.03 4.12 -6.99
N GLY A 38 4.74 3.00 -7.01
CA GLY A 38 4.08 1.78 -6.61
C GLY A 38 3.94 1.76 -5.12
N VAL A 39 2.72 2.07 -4.70
CA VAL A 39 2.08 1.26 -3.70
C VAL A 39 2.32 -0.19 -4.14
N PRO A 40 2.89 -1.07 -3.31
CA PRO A 40 2.71 -2.49 -3.58
C PRO A 40 1.20 -2.69 -3.66
N THR A 41 0.68 -3.06 -4.84
CA THR A 41 -0.64 -3.67 -4.90
C THR A 41 -0.52 -4.97 -4.15
N PHE A 42 -0.74 -4.87 -2.84
CA PHE A 42 -1.26 -5.97 -2.09
C PHE A 42 -2.60 -6.25 -2.77
N SER A 43 -2.73 -7.41 -3.42
CA SER A 43 -4.07 -7.96 -3.58
C SER A 43 -4.74 -7.87 -2.20
N ALA A 44 -6.01 -7.47 -2.17
CA ALA A 44 -6.71 -7.26 -0.93
C ALA A 44 -6.80 -8.54 -0.05
N ARG A 45 -6.42 -9.71 -0.61
CA ARG A 45 -6.09 -10.98 0.06
C ARG A 45 -4.99 -10.81 1.12
N SER A 46 -3.95 -10.06 0.81
CA SER A 46 -2.84 -9.74 1.71
C SER A 46 -3.27 -8.82 2.86
N PHE A 47 -4.23 -7.93 2.60
CA PHE A 47 -4.76 -6.98 3.58
C PHE A 47 -5.66 -7.66 4.62
N TRP A 48 -6.54 -8.56 4.15
CA TRP A 48 -7.42 -9.39 4.97
C TRP A 48 -6.61 -10.26 5.96
N SER A 49 -5.56 -10.92 5.45
CA SER A 49 -4.62 -11.72 6.26
C SER A 49 -3.81 -10.88 7.24
N LEU A 50 -3.35 -9.68 6.85
CA LEU A 50 -2.56 -8.79 7.72
C LEU A 50 -3.32 -8.37 8.98
N ARG A 51 -4.60 -8.04 8.88
CA ARG A 51 -5.42 -7.69 10.05
C ARG A 51 -5.50 -8.84 11.05
N ASN A 52 -5.77 -10.04 10.57
CA ASN A 52 -5.95 -11.22 11.42
C ASN A 52 -4.63 -11.65 12.07
N SER A 53 -3.51 -11.62 11.35
CA SER A 53 -2.20 -11.95 11.93
C SER A 53 -1.71 -10.91 12.94
N GLN A 54 -2.01 -9.62 12.74
CA GLN A 54 -1.70 -8.58 13.74
C GLN A 54 -2.51 -8.77 15.03
N ASN A 55 -3.77 -9.18 14.93
CA ASN A 55 -4.59 -9.52 16.09
C ASN A 55 -4.01 -10.72 16.86
N LEU A 56 -3.56 -11.77 16.17
CA LEU A 56 -2.89 -12.91 16.80
C LEU A 56 -1.63 -12.49 17.59
N LEU A 57 -0.78 -11.65 17.00
CA LEU A 57 0.42 -11.12 17.67
C LEU A 57 0.05 -10.24 18.89
N ARG A 58 -1.01 -9.44 18.79
CA ARG A 58 -1.53 -8.62 19.92
C ARG A 58 -2.02 -9.49 21.06
N GLN A 59 -2.79 -10.53 20.78
CA GLN A 59 -3.29 -11.47 21.80
C GLN A 59 -2.12 -12.21 22.48
N GLN A 60 -1.14 -12.68 21.70
CA GLN A 60 0.08 -13.28 22.23
C GLN A 60 0.86 -12.31 23.16
N ALA A 61 0.95 -11.03 22.79
CA ALA A 61 1.60 -10.02 23.62
C ALA A 61 0.83 -9.74 24.93
N ASN A 62 -0.50 -9.67 24.88
CA ASN A 62 -1.36 -9.48 26.06
C ASN A 62 -1.24 -10.64 27.05
N ARG A 63 -1.22 -11.88 26.54
CA ARG A 63 -0.97 -13.09 27.34
C ARG A 63 0.35 -13.02 28.12
N LYS A 64 1.45 -12.63 27.46
CA LYS A 64 2.76 -12.47 28.11
C LYS A 64 2.77 -11.40 29.20
N ARG A 65 1.99 -10.33 29.02
CA ARG A 65 1.83 -9.27 30.03
C ARG A 65 1.05 -9.78 31.24
N SER A 66 -0.06 -10.47 31.01
CA SER A 66 -0.87 -11.09 32.08
C SER A 66 -0.03 -12.08 32.92
N ASN A 67 0.73 -12.97 32.27
CA ASN A 67 1.59 -13.93 32.97
C ASN A 67 2.75 -13.30 33.76
N ARG A 68 3.14 -12.04 33.46
CA ARG A 68 4.18 -11.32 34.22
C ARG A 68 3.64 -10.54 35.42
N GLY A 69 2.33 -10.25 35.47
CA GLY A 69 1.70 -9.43 36.51
C GLY A 69 0.73 -10.16 37.43
N GLY A 70 0.38 -11.42 37.15
CA GLY A 70 -0.61 -12.19 37.91
C GLY A 70 -0.01 -13.09 39.01
N LYS A 71 -0.67 -13.14 40.17
CA LYS A 71 -0.47 -14.21 41.17
C LYS A 71 -0.78 -15.57 40.51
N ALA A 72 0.06 -16.57 40.76
CA ALA A 72 -0.16 -17.92 40.27
C ALA A 72 -1.56 -18.43 40.65
N GLY A 73 -2.40 -18.72 39.65
CA GLY A 73 -3.67 -19.44 39.85
C GLY A 73 -4.96 -18.70 39.49
N GLN A 74 -4.95 -17.47 38.98
CA GLN A 74 -6.20 -16.82 38.53
C GLN A 74 -6.12 -16.31 37.07
N ASN A 75 -6.95 -16.93 36.23
CA ASN A 75 -7.30 -16.60 34.84
C ASN A 75 -6.10 -16.40 33.90
N GLN A 76 -5.41 -17.49 33.58
CA GLN A 76 -4.45 -17.51 32.46
C GLN A 76 -5.25 -17.34 31.17
N GLY A 77 -4.99 -16.27 30.41
CA GLY A 77 -5.55 -16.12 29.07
C GLY A 77 -5.21 -17.31 28.16
N PRO A 78 -5.84 -17.41 26.97
CA PRO A 78 -5.72 -18.58 26.09
C PRO A 78 -4.25 -18.95 25.83
N SER A 79 -3.95 -20.25 25.85
CA SER A 79 -2.65 -20.82 25.50
C SER A 79 -2.26 -20.50 24.05
N GLU A 80 -0.98 -20.63 23.67
CA GLU A 80 -0.59 -20.38 22.27
C GLU A 80 -1.27 -21.36 21.30
N ALA A 81 -1.53 -22.60 21.76
CA ALA A 81 -2.26 -23.59 20.98
C ALA A 81 -3.73 -23.20 20.79
N GLU A 82 -4.37 -22.63 21.81
CA GLU A 82 -5.73 -22.09 21.70
C GLU A 82 -5.76 -20.87 20.78
N LEU A 83 -4.83 -19.92 20.93
CA LEU A 83 -4.71 -18.76 20.04
C LEU A 83 -4.50 -19.16 18.57
N ALA A 84 -3.67 -20.17 18.31
CA ALA A 84 -3.46 -20.70 16.96
C ALA A 84 -4.75 -21.30 16.38
N ARG A 85 -5.47 -22.11 17.17
CA ARG A 85 -6.74 -22.74 16.77
C ARG A 85 -7.85 -21.71 16.53
N GLU A 86 -7.97 -20.70 17.39
CA GLU A 86 -8.94 -19.62 17.23
C GLU A 86 -8.67 -18.81 15.96
N TRP A 87 -7.41 -18.48 15.70
CA TRP A 87 -7.00 -17.78 14.48
C TRP A 87 -7.27 -18.62 13.23
N GLU A 88 -6.93 -19.92 13.25
CA GLU A 88 -7.21 -20.88 12.18
C GLU A 88 -8.72 -20.95 11.89
N ALA A 89 -9.54 -21.13 12.92
CA ALA A 89 -10.99 -21.23 12.78
C ALA A 89 -11.61 -19.94 12.23
N SER A 90 -11.13 -18.77 12.68
CA SER A 90 -11.56 -17.47 12.14
C SER A 90 -11.21 -17.36 10.65
N MET A 91 -9.96 -17.64 10.27
CA MET A 91 -9.51 -17.55 8.89
C MET A 91 -10.27 -18.52 7.98
N LEU A 92 -10.44 -19.77 8.42
CA LEU A 92 -11.17 -20.76 7.62
C LEU A 92 -12.65 -20.42 7.49
N GLY A 93 -13.30 -19.95 8.57
CA GLY A 93 -14.69 -19.54 8.57
C GLY A 93 -14.97 -18.31 7.70
N GLU A 94 -14.09 -17.32 7.72
CA GLU A 94 -14.21 -16.14 6.87
C GLU A 94 -13.98 -16.48 5.38
N LEU A 95 -13.00 -17.34 5.07
CA LEU A 95 -12.78 -17.81 3.70
C LEU A 95 -13.98 -18.61 3.20
N ASP A 96 -14.52 -19.51 4.03
CA ASP A 96 -15.73 -20.26 3.73
C ASP A 96 -16.95 -19.34 3.51
N GLY A 97 -17.14 -18.33 4.37
CA GLY A 97 -18.19 -17.33 4.20
C GLY A 97 -18.03 -16.49 2.92
N ALA A 98 -16.80 -16.30 2.44
CA ALA A 98 -16.53 -15.56 1.22
C ALA A 98 -16.82 -16.38 -0.05
N VAL A 99 -16.27 -17.59 -0.13
CA VAL A 99 -16.22 -18.36 -1.39
C VAL A 99 -16.95 -19.69 -1.33
N THR A 100 -17.52 -20.06 -0.18
CA THR A 100 -18.24 -21.32 0.02
C THR A 100 -17.37 -22.53 -0.30
N LEU A 101 -16.47 -22.87 0.63
CA LEU A 101 -15.50 -23.94 0.43
C LEU A 101 -16.17 -25.32 0.48
N THR A 102 -15.70 -26.24 -0.36
CA THR A 102 -16.06 -27.67 -0.26
C THR A 102 -15.41 -28.31 0.97
N ALA A 103 -15.90 -29.47 1.38
CA ALA A 103 -15.31 -30.22 2.50
C ALA A 103 -13.82 -30.54 2.26
N ASP A 104 -13.49 -31.01 1.06
CA ASP A 104 -12.12 -31.35 0.67
C ASP A 104 -11.19 -30.14 0.65
N GLN A 105 -11.68 -28.99 0.19
CA GLN A 105 -10.95 -27.72 0.24
C GLN A 105 -10.68 -27.30 1.68
N LYS A 106 -11.68 -27.38 2.59
CA LYS A 106 -11.48 -27.07 4.02
C LYS A 106 -10.41 -27.95 4.63
N THR A 107 -10.48 -29.26 4.40
CA THR A 107 -9.49 -30.23 4.88
C THR A 107 -8.09 -29.94 4.34
N SER A 108 -7.97 -29.48 3.08
CA SER A 108 -6.69 -29.15 2.46
C SER A 108 -6.11 -27.80 2.92
N ILE A 109 -6.96 -26.80 3.20
CA ILE A 109 -6.56 -25.46 3.65
C ILE A 109 -6.18 -25.46 5.12
N GLN A 110 -6.85 -26.26 5.94
CA GLN A 110 -6.64 -26.33 7.38
C GLN A 110 -5.15 -26.48 7.81
N PRO A 111 -4.36 -27.45 7.30
CA PRO A 111 -2.95 -27.58 7.68
C PRO A 111 -2.08 -26.40 7.20
N LEU A 112 -2.46 -25.69 6.13
CA LEU A 112 -1.74 -24.50 5.67
C LEU A 112 -1.91 -23.35 6.66
N LEU A 113 -3.13 -23.14 7.16
CA LEU A 113 -3.42 -22.13 8.18
C LEU A 113 -2.77 -22.50 9.53
N GLN A 114 -2.76 -23.78 9.91
CA GLN A 114 -2.06 -24.23 11.12
C GLN A 114 -0.57 -23.91 11.09
N ASP A 115 0.08 -24.18 9.96
CA ASP A 115 1.50 -23.86 9.78
C ASP A 115 1.72 -22.33 9.80
N GLU A 116 0.85 -21.55 9.15
CA GLU A 116 0.92 -20.09 9.16
C GLU A 116 0.82 -19.52 10.58
N ALA A 117 -0.18 -19.95 11.36
CA ALA A 117 -0.36 -19.52 12.75
C ALA A 117 0.88 -19.83 13.60
N LYS A 118 1.45 -21.03 13.44
CA LYS A 118 2.67 -21.44 14.13
C LYS A 118 3.85 -20.53 13.76
N GLN A 119 4.02 -20.20 12.47
CA GLN A 119 5.08 -19.30 12.02
C GLN A 119 4.88 -17.87 12.54
N ILE A 120 3.64 -17.35 12.56
CA ILE A 120 3.30 -16.03 13.11
C ILE A 120 3.61 -15.97 14.61
N LEU A 121 3.19 -16.97 15.39
CA LEU A 121 3.46 -17.03 16.83
C LEU A 121 4.96 -17.14 17.13
N ALA A 122 5.69 -17.96 16.36
CA ALA A 122 7.14 -18.07 16.47
C ALA A 122 7.84 -16.73 16.16
N LEU A 123 7.38 -16.02 15.12
CA LEU A 123 7.85 -14.70 14.79
C LEU A 123 7.60 -13.71 15.94
N GLY A 124 6.42 -13.73 16.55
CA GLY A 124 6.08 -12.91 17.73
C GLY A 124 6.99 -13.18 18.94
N ASN A 125 7.43 -14.42 19.13
CA ASN A 125 8.38 -14.84 20.16
C ASN A 125 9.84 -14.48 19.84
N ASN A 126 10.19 -14.39 18.55
CA ASN A 126 11.54 -14.14 18.11
C ASN A 126 11.98 -12.69 18.38
N ARG A 127 13.09 -12.54 19.13
CA ARG A 127 13.72 -11.26 19.48
C ARG A 127 14.65 -10.72 18.40
N ASN A 128 15.08 -11.56 17.46
CA ASN A 128 15.97 -11.17 16.36
C ASN A 128 15.24 -10.37 15.29
N TYR A 129 13.90 -10.47 15.22
CA TYR A 129 13.08 -9.68 14.31
C TYR A 129 12.38 -8.54 15.07
N THR A 130 12.71 -7.30 14.70
CA THR A 130 12.09 -6.09 15.24
C THR A 130 11.59 -5.20 14.11
N GLY A 131 10.65 -4.30 14.43
CA GLY A 131 10.15 -3.29 13.50
C GLY A 131 9.80 -3.83 12.12
N GLN A 132 10.51 -3.33 11.10
CA GLN A 132 10.29 -3.63 9.70
C GLN A 132 10.59 -5.09 9.34
N ALA A 133 11.71 -5.64 9.81
CA ALA A 133 12.10 -7.02 9.50
C ALA A 133 11.04 -8.04 9.98
N LYS A 134 10.33 -7.73 11.07
CA LYS A 134 9.20 -8.55 11.53
C LYS A 134 7.97 -8.42 10.61
N GLN A 135 7.74 -7.25 10.03
CA GLN A 135 6.64 -7.05 9.07
C GLN A 135 6.93 -7.74 7.75
N ASP A 136 8.16 -7.62 7.23
CA ASP A 136 8.58 -8.30 6.00
C ASP A 136 8.43 -9.81 6.16
N ARG A 137 8.91 -10.35 7.29
CA ARG A 137 8.76 -11.77 7.56
C ARG A 137 7.31 -12.22 7.68
N LEU A 138 6.45 -11.37 8.26
CA LEU A 138 5.02 -11.65 8.33
C LEU A 138 4.38 -11.71 6.94
N GLN A 139 4.74 -10.77 6.06
CA GLN A 139 4.26 -10.75 4.67
C GLN A 139 4.69 -11.99 3.89
N GLU A 140 5.95 -12.41 4.05
CA GLU A 140 6.45 -13.65 3.43
C GLU A 140 5.66 -14.89 3.87
N ILE A 141 5.40 -15.01 5.18
CA ILE A 141 4.61 -16.11 5.75
C ILE A 141 3.22 -16.15 5.10
N GLN A 142 2.55 -14.99 5.05
CA GLN A 142 1.21 -14.86 4.48
C GLN A 142 1.21 -15.17 2.98
N GLN A 143 2.12 -14.59 2.21
CA GLN A 143 2.21 -14.80 0.77
C GLN A 143 2.43 -16.28 0.43
N ALA A 144 3.29 -16.96 1.18
CA ALA A 144 3.55 -18.38 0.99
C ALA A 144 2.30 -19.25 1.23
N SER A 145 1.53 -18.96 2.29
CA SER A 145 0.25 -19.64 2.56
C SER A 145 -0.80 -19.34 1.50
N TRP A 146 -1.00 -18.07 1.15
CA TRP A 146 -2.01 -17.66 0.18
C TRP A 146 -1.75 -18.17 -1.22
N THR A 147 -0.49 -18.26 -1.65
CA THR A 147 -0.14 -18.86 -2.94
C THR A 147 -0.60 -20.32 -3.03
N LYS A 148 -0.61 -21.05 -1.91
CA LYS A 148 -1.08 -22.43 -1.87
C LYS A 148 -2.60 -22.49 -1.77
N ILE A 149 -3.21 -21.67 -0.91
CA ILE A 149 -4.67 -21.59 -0.77
C ILE A 149 -5.32 -21.22 -2.09
N ASP A 150 -4.80 -20.23 -2.81
CA ASP A 150 -5.34 -19.78 -4.10
C ASP A 150 -5.43 -20.92 -5.13
N LYS A 151 -4.41 -21.80 -5.18
CA LYS A 151 -4.39 -22.97 -6.06
C LYS A 151 -5.42 -24.04 -5.70
N LEU A 152 -5.94 -24.00 -4.47
CA LEU A 152 -7.01 -24.90 -4.01
C LEU A 152 -8.40 -24.35 -4.32
N LEU A 153 -8.52 -23.08 -4.72
CA LEU A 153 -9.78 -22.43 -5.08
C LEU A 153 -10.05 -22.57 -6.59
N THR A 154 -11.32 -22.69 -6.96
CA THR A 154 -11.73 -22.64 -8.37
C THR A 154 -11.61 -21.20 -8.91
N PRO A 155 -11.51 -21.00 -10.24
CA PRO A 155 -11.50 -19.65 -10.83
C PRO A 155 -12.67 -18.77 -10.36
N ASP A 156 -13.87 -19.34 -10.26
CA ASP A 156 -15.07 -18.63 -9.78
C ASP A 156 -14.94 -18.24 -8.30
N GLN A 157 -14.38 -19.11 -7.47
CA GLN A 157 -14.12 -18.80 -6.06
C GLN A 157 -13.06 -17.71 -5.90
N GLN A 158 -12.00 -17.75 -6.70
CA GLN A 158 -10.99 -16.69 -6.73
C GLN A 158 -11.61 -15.34 -7.08
N GLN A 159 -12.44 -15.30 -8.13
CA GLN A 159 -13.14 -14.09 -8.53
C GLN A 159 -14.08 -13.57 -7.43
N ARG A 160 -14.87 -14.44 -6.78
CA ARG A 160 -15.74 -14.06 -5.66
C ARG A 160 -14.98 -13.48 -4.48
N LEU A 161 -13.78 -14.00 -4.22
CA LEU A 161 -12.90 -13.48 -3.17
C LEU A 161 -12.43 -12.06 -3.51
N ASP A 162 -12.02 -11.82 -4.76
CA ASP A 162 -11.57 -10.51 -5.22
C ASP A 162 -12.72 -9.49 -5.20
N GLU A 163 -13.92 -9.89 -5.61
CA GLU A 163 -15.12 -9.05 -5.55
C GLU A 163 -15.52 -8.70 -4.12
N LYS A 164 -15.51 -9.67 -3.18
CA LYS A 164 -15.77 -9.40 -1.76
C LYS A 164 -14.81 -8.39 -1.16
N GLN A 165 -13.57 -8.40 -1.62
CA GLN A 165 -12.55 -7.48 -1.14
C GLN A 165 -12.72 -6.07 -1.71
N SER A 166 -13.00 -5.97 -3.01
CA SER A 166 -13.41 -4.71 -3.63
C SER A 166 -14.59 -4.09 -2.88
N ASP A 167 -15.58 -4.90 -2.50
CA ASP A 167 -16.74 -4.45 -1.72
C ASP A 167 -16.34 -3.92 -0.34
N ALA A 168 -15.46 -4.62 0.37
CA ALA A 168 -14.97 -4.16 1.68
C ALA A 168 -14.21 -2.83 1.58
N LEU A 169 -13.38 -2.65 0.55
CA LEU A 169 -12.67 -1.40 0.29
C LEU A 169 -13.65 -0.26 -0.03
N LEU A 170 -14.67 -0.53 -0.85
CA LEU A 170 -15.73 0.43 -1.15
C LEU A 170 -16.51 0.82 0.11
N ASP A 171 -16.79 -0.11 1.01
CA ASP A 171 -17.47 0.18 2.27
C ASP A 171 -16.62 1.06 3.19
N GLN A 172 -15.32 0.81 3.26
CA GLN A 172 -14.40 1.69 4.00
C GLN A 172 -14.36 3.09 3.38
N LEU A 173 -14.21 3.19 2.07
CA LEU A 173 -14.23 4.46 1.35
C LEU A 173 -15.56 5.18 1.58
N SER A 174 -16.66 4.44 1.57
CA SER A 174 -17.99 4.97 1.87
C SER A 174 -18.11 5.54 3.27
N GLN A 175 -17.56 4.88 4.28
CA GLN A 175 -17.60 5.39 5.65
C GLN A 175 -16.74 6.65 5.78
N GLN A 176 -15.57 6.66 5.12
CA GLN A 176 -14.66 7.80 5.15
C GLN A 176 -15.21 9.00 4.41
N LEU A 177 -15.82 8.82 3.24
CA LEU A 177 -16.32 9.93 2.40
C LEU A 177 -17.82 10.16 2.51
N THR A 178 -18.53 9.36 3.31
CA THR A 178 -19.99 9.41 3.41
C THR A 178 -20.63 9.27 2.01
N LEU A 179 -20.18 8.28 1.23
CA LEU A 179 -20.66 8.08 -0.14
C LEU A 179 -22.16 7.76 -0.16
N THR A 180 -22.88 8.36 -1.12
CA THR A 180 -24.31 8.05 -1.35
C THR A 180 -24.49 6.69 -2.01
N ALA A 181 -25.71 6.15 -1.97
CA ALA A 181 -26.04 4.89 -2.65
C ALA A 181 -25.72 4.95 -4.16
N ASP A 182 -26.04 6.07 -4.82
CA ASP A 182 -25.76 6.27 -6.24
C ASP A 182 -24.25 6.32 -6.53
N GLN A 183 -23.47 6.97 -5.66
CA GLN A 183 -22.01 7.01 -5.81
C GLN A 183 -21.40 5.61 -5.66
N LYS A 184 -21.84 4.84 -4.65
CA LYS A 184 -21.41 3.44 -4.48
C LYS A 184 -21.72 2.60 -5.71
N ALA A 185 -22.94 2.73 -6.25
CA ALA A 185 -23.37 1.97 -7.41
C ALA A 185 -22.50 2.26 -8.65
N LYS A 186 -22.02 3.51 -8.81
CA LYS A 186 -21.12 3.90 -9.90
C LYS A 186 -19.67 3.48 -9.66
N ILE A 187 -19.19 3.52 -8.41
CA ILE A 187 -17.79 3.20 -8.07
C ILE A 187 -17.54 1.69 -8.03
N LYS A 188 -18.51 0.91 -7.55
CA LYS A 188 -18.39 -0.55 -7.41
C LYS A 188 -17.86 -1.27 -8.67
N PRO A 189 -18.43 -1.07 -9.88
CA PRO A 189 -17.92 -1.74 -11.08
C PRO A 189 -16.49 -1.31 -11.44
N LEU A 190 -16.06 -0.09 -11.11
CA LEU A 190 -14.70 0.40 -11.38
C LEU A 190 -13.68 -0.33 -10.50
N MET A 191 -13.95 -0.44 -9.20
CA MET A 191 -13.07 -1.15 -8.26
C MET A 191 -13.08 -2.68 -8.52
N ALA A 192 -14.20 -3.24 -8.96
CA ALA A 192 -14.26 -4.64 -9.34
C ALA A 192 -13.41 -4.93 -10.60
N ASP A 193 -13.39 -4.01 -11.56
CA ASP A 193 -12.55 -4.11 -12.75
C ASP A 193 -11.06 -3.96 -12.40
N GLU A 194 -10.70 -2.96 -11.59
CA GLU A 194 -9.36 -2.78 -11.02
C GLU A 194 -8.85 -4.07 -10.37
N ALA A 195 -9.64 -4.64 -9.46
CA ALA A 195 -9.28 -5.88 -8.76
C ALA A 195 -9.02 -7.04 -9.74
N ARG A 196 -9.83 -7.18 -10.80
CA ARG A 196 -9.64 -8.21 -11.84
C ARG A 196 -8.37 -7.99 -12.63
N GLN A 197 -8.08 -6.76 -13.04
CA GLN A 197 -6.88 -6.44 -13.79
C GLN A 197 -5.61 -6.68 -12.96
N VAL A 198 -5.61 -6.26 -11.69
CA VAL A 198 -4.50 -6.51 -10.76
C VAL A 198 -4.31 -8.01 -10.51
N ALA A 199 -5.39 -8.77 -10.30
CA ALA A 199 -5.31 -10.22 -10.13
C ALA A 199 -4.74 -10.93 -11.37
N ALA A 200 -5.01 -10.42 -12.58
CA ALA A 200 -4.41 -10.94 -13.81
C ALA A 200 -2.90 -10.69 -13.85
N LEU A 201 -2.42 -9.52 -13.41
CA LEU A 201 -0.99 -9.22 -13.32
C LEU A 201 -0.26 -10.13 -12.32
N GLU A 202 -0.91 -10.52 -11.22
CA GLU A 202 -0.34 -11.45 -10.24
C GLU A 202 -0.10 -12.86 -10.82
N LYS A 203 -1.00 -13.30 -11.71
CA LYS A 203 -0.94 -14.61 -12.38
C LYS A 203 0.05 -14.64 -13.55
N ASP A 204 0.43 -13.48 -14.07
CA ASP A 204 1.42 -13.38 -15.14
C ASP A 204 2.84 -13.64 -14.60
N ALA A 205 3.32 -14.86 -14.85
CA ALA A 205 4.65 -15.32 -14.47
C ALA A 205 5.78 -14.71 -15.34
N THR A 206 5.44 -14.02 -16.43
CA THR A 206 6.43 -13.38 -17.31
C THR A 206 6.86 -12.00 -16.80
N LEU A 207 6.07 -11.40 -15.90
CA LEU A 207 6.37 -10.08 -15.33
C LEU A 207 7.36 -10.19 -14.18
N THR A 208 8.34 -9.28 -14.19
CA THR A 208 9.14 -9.02 -13.00
C THR A 208 8.26 -8.40 -11.90
N LYS A 209 8.73 -8.45 -10.66
CA LYS A 209 8.02 -7.82 -9.54
C LYS A 209 7.85 -6.32 -9.77
N GLU A 210 8.86 -5.68 -10.36
CA GLU A 210 8.87 -4.27 -10.72
C GLU A 210 7.86 -3.95 -11.82
N ASP A 211 7.82 -4.76 -12.89
CA ASP A 211 6.86 -4.55 -13.98
C ASP A 211 5.43 -4.75 -13.51
N ARG A 212 5.19 -5.79 -12.70
CA ARG A 212 3.88 -6.04 -12.09
C ARG A 212 3.43 -4.84 -11.29
N LYS A 213 4.30 -4.34 -10.41
CA LYS A 213 4.05 -3.17 -9.57
C LYS A 213 3.75 -1.93 -10.41
N SER A 214 4.57 -1.63 -11.42
CA SER A 214 4.36 -0.48 -12.30
C SER A 214 3.06 -0.56 -13.10
N LYS A 215 2.67 -1.74 -13.58
CA LYS A 215 1.40 -1.93 -14.28
C LYS A 215 0.20 -1.81 -13.36
N SER A 216 0.32 -2.37 -12.16
CA SER A 216 -0.67 -2.24 -11.10
C SER A 216 -0.95 -0.77 -10.77
N GLU A 217 0.08 0.05 -10.59
CA GLU A 217 -0.06 1.51 -10.39
C GLU A 217 -0.87 2.17 -11.50
N ALA A 218 -0.57 1.83 -12.76
CA ALA A 218 -1.26 2.42 -13.89
C ALA A 218 -2.76 2.05 -13.91
N ILE A 219 -3.12 0.85 -13.45
CA ILE A 219 -4.51 0.41 -13.30
C ILE A 219 -5.19 1.22 -12.19
N ASP A 220 -4.57 1.30 -11.02
CA ASP A 220 -5.09 2.06 -9.88
C ASP A 220 -5.33 3.52 -10.30
N ASP A 221 -4.36 4.13 -10.98
CA ASP A 221 -4.43 5.52 -11.41
C ASP A 221 -5.56 5.76 -12.43
N THR A 222 -5.72 4.83 -13.37
CA THR A 222 -6.80 4.88 -14.35
C THR A 222 -8.16 4.76 -13.67
N THR A 223 -8.27 3.86 -12.69
CA THR A 223 -9.51 3.64 -11.92
C THR A 223 -9.88 4.90 -11.14
N TRP A 224 -8.90 5.52 -10.49
CA TRP A 224 -9.15 6.72 -9.70
C TRP A 224 -9.46 7.96 -10.53
N ALA A 225 -8.88 8.11 -11.72
CA ALA A 225 -9.29 9.14 -12.67
C ALA A 225 -10.79 9.05 -13.04
N GLN A 226 -11.35 7.84 -13.01
CA GLN A 226 -12.78 7.60 -13.24
C GLN A 226 -13.63 7.78 -11.97
N ILE A 227 -13.08 7.48 -10.79
CA ILE A 227 -13.77 7.66 -9.50
C ILE A 227 -13.87 9.13 -9.09
N GLU A 228 -12.79 9.91 -9.23
CA GLU A 228 -12.75 11.31 -8.80
C GLU A 228 -13.97 12.15 -9.26
N PRO A 229 -14.42 12.13 -10.54
CA PRO A 229 -15.58 12.90 -10.97
C PRO A 229 -16.93 12.42 -10.42
N ILE A 230 -17.00 11.25 -9.77
CA ILE A 230 -18.22 10.74 -9.11
C ILE A 230 -18.39 11.38 -7.71
N LEU A 231 -17.28 11.85 -7.12
CA LEU A 231 -17.24 12.45 -5.80
C LEU A 231 -17.66 13.92 -5.84
N THR A 232 -18.25 14.42 -4.74
CA THR A 232 -18.46 15.86 -4.57
C THR A 232 -17.14 16.58 -4.28
N THR A 233 -17.11 17.90 -4.46
CA THR A 233 -15.94 18.73 -4.13
C THR A 233 -15.50 18.51 -2.68
N GLU A 234 -16.43 18.46 -1.72
CA GLU A 234 -16.13 18.25 -0.31
C GLU A 234 -15.55 16.85 -0.05
N GLN A 235 -16.05 15.84 -0.75
CA GLN A 235 -15.52 14.48 -0.66
C GLN A 235 -14.11 14.39 -1.24
N GLN A 236 -13.84 15.02 -2.39
CA GLN A 236 -12.49 15.10 -2.96
C GLN A 236 -11.51 15.80 -2.01
N GLN A 237 -11.94 16.88 -1.34
CA GLN A 237 -11.11 17.58 -0.36
C GLN A 237 -10.80 16.70 0.85
N LYS A 238 -11.80 16.00 1.39
CA LYS A 238 -11.60 15.04 2.49
C LYS A 238 -10.67 13.91 2.07
N LEU A 239 -10.77 13.50 0.82
CA LEU A 239 -9.96 12.44 0.26
C LEU A 239 -8.48 12.83 0.15
N ASP A 240 -8.19 14.05 -0.31
CA ASP A 240 -6.81 14.56 -0.33
C ASP A 240 -6.23 14.67 1.08
N GLN A 241 -7.02 15.11 2.07
CA GLN A 241 -6.58 15.16 3.46
C GLN A 241 -6.20 13.76 3.95
N ILE A 242 -7.06 12.76 3.71
CA ILE A 242 -6.78 11.36 4.08
C ILE A 242 -5.48 10.88 3.41
N ARG A 243 -5.27 11.18 2.12
CA ARG A 243 -4.03 10.83 1.40
C ARG A 243 -2.80 11.44 2.07
N LEU A 244 -2.84 12.72 2.40
CA LEU A 244 -1.72 13.44 3.01
C LEU A 244 -1.44 12.99 4.45
N ASP A 245 -2.48 12.81 5.26
CA ASP A 245 -2.34 12.30 6.63
C ASP A 245 -1.72 10.88 6.64
N GLN A 246 -2.16 10.04 5.71
CA GLN A 246 -1.61 8.69 5.55
C GLN A 246 -0.13 8.73 5.13
N MET A 247 0.23 9.61 4.21
CA MET A 247 1.61 9.85 3.81
C MET A 247 2.48 10.26 5.02
N LEU A 248 2.02 11.18 5.87
CA LEU A 248 2.73 11.57 7.08
C LEU A 248 2.87 10.41 8.06
N ALA A 249 1.83 9.61 8.26
CA ALA A 249 1.89 8.42 9.11
C ALA A 249 2.92 7.40 8.59
N ASN A 250 2.97 7.23 7.27
CA ASN A 250 3.92 6.33 6.60
C ASN A 250 5.37 6.81 6.74
N LEU A 251 5.61 8.10 6.50
CA LEU A 251 6.91 8.73 6.71
C LEU A 251 7.36 8.62 8.16
N THR A 252 6.46 8.91 9.10
CA THR A 252 6.70 8.80 10.54
C THR A 252 7.17 7.41 10.92
N LYS A 253 6.43 6.39 10.47
CA LYS A 253 6.76 4.99 10.77
C LYS A 253 8.06 4.53 10.12
N SER A 254 8.33 4.99 8.90
CA SER A 254 9.48 4.52 8.11
C SER A 254 10.78 5.21 8.50
N LEU A 255 10.73 6.50 8.81
CA LEU A 255 11.89 7.36 9.07
C LEU A 255 12.08 7.68 10.55
N SER A 256 11.18 7.20 11.42
CA SER A 256 11.17 7.50 12.85
C SER A 256 11.23 9.01 13.11
N LEU A 257 10.34 9.77 12.45
CA LEU A 257 10.33 11.23 12.51
C LEU A 257 10.17 11.74 13.96
N THR A 258 10.89 12.81 14.30
CA THR A 258 10.71 13.53 15.57
C THR A 258 9.40 14.33 15.57
N GLU A 259 8.90 14.75 16.74
CA GLU A 259 7.69 15.59 16.82
C GLU A 259 7.84 16.91 16.06
N ASP A 260 9.02 17.54 16.12
CA ASP A 260 9.32 18.74 15.36
C ASP A 260 9.28 18.49 13.85
N GLN A 261 9.81 17.34 13.39
CA GLN A 261 9.76 16.96 11.96
C GLN A 261 8.33 16.68 11.50
N LYS A 262 7.54 15.95 12.30
CA LYS A 262 6.13 15.69 12.01
C LYS A 262 5.34 16.98 11.89
N THR A 263 5.57 17.92 12.80
CA THR A 263 4.90 19.23 12.81
C THR A 263 5.24 20.01 11.54
N LYS A 264 6.53 20.12 11.18
CA LYS A 264 6.97 20.83 9.96
C LYS A 264 6.44 20.18 8.68
N ILE A 265 6.47 18.85 8.61
CA ILE A 265 5.91 18.13 7.46
C ILE A 265 4.41 18.36 7.37
N LYS A 266 3.67 18.21 8.47
CA LYS A 266 2.23 18.45 8.50
C LYS A 266 1.87 19.85 8.01
N THR A 267 2.58 20.89 8.45
CA THR A 267 2.38 22.25 7.94
C THR A 267 2.58 22.33 6.42
N SER A 268 3.62 21.71 5.88
CA SER A 268 3.83 21.63 4.43
C SER A 268 2.69 20.91 3.70
N LEU A 269 2.09 19.87 4.31
CA LEU A 269 0.94 19.17 3.74
C LEU A 269 -0.32 20.03 3.76
N ASP A 270 -0.59 20.69 4.89
CA ASP A 270 -1.74 21.57 5.07
C ASP A 270 -1.68 22.77 4.10
N ASP A 271 -0.48 23.32 3.87
CA ASP A 271 -0.22 24.39 2.90
C ASP A 271 -0.37 23.95 1.44
N THR A 272 -0.32 22.64 1.18
CA THR A 272 -0.42 22.05 -0.17
C THR A 272 -1.88 21.90 -0.60
N LEU A 273 -2.78 21.59 0.32
CA LEU A 273 -4.21 21.41 0.05
C LEU A 273 -4.89 22.57 -0.68
N PRO A 274 -4.73 23.86 -0.27
CA PRO A 274 -5.37 24.96 -1.00
C PRO A 274 -4.89 25.06 -2.46
N LYS A 275 -3.62 24.74 -2.74
CA LYS A 275 -3.08 24.75 -4.11
C LYS A 275 -3.70 23.65 -4.98
N ILE A 276 -3.89 22.46 -4.40
CA ILE A 276 -4.58 21.34 -5.06
C ILE A 276 -6.03 21.74 -5.40
N ARG A 277 -6.73 22.33 -4.43
CA ARG A 277 -8.13 22.78 -4.61
C ARG A 277 -8.26 23.81 -5.73
N GLU A 278 -7.41 24.83 -5.72
CA GLU A 278 -7.41 25.87 -6.73
C GLU A 278 -7.26 25.29 -8.15
N ILE A 279 -6.35 24.32 -8.33
CA ILE A 279 -6.14 23.68 -9.64
C ILE A 279 -7.37 22.86 -10.06
N ARG A 280 -7.93 22.07 -9.15
CA ARG A 280 -9.09 21.20 -9.45
C ARG A 280 -10.34 21.99 -9.77
N GLU A 281 -10.62 23.05 -9.01
CA GLU A 281 -11.81 23.88 -9.18
C GLU A 281 -11.71 24.83 -10.39
N ASN A 282 -10.51 25.02 -10.94
CA ASN A 282 -10.30 25.87 -12.10
C ASN A 282 -10.97 25.30 -13.36
N LYS A 283 -12.08 25.92 -13.79
CA LYS A 283 -12.86 25.49 -14.97
C LYS A 283 -12.21 25.82 -16.31
N THR A 284 -11.15 26.64 -16.32
CA THR A 284 -10.46 27.06 -17.55
C THR A 284 -9.34 26.11 -17.95
N LEU A 285 -8.91 25.23 -17.05
CA LEU A 285 -7.84 24.27 -17.30
C LEU A 285 -8.40 22.97 -17.86
N THR A 286 -7.74 22.43 -18.88
CA THR A 286 -7.99 21.07 -19.35
C THR A 286 -7.53 20.05 -18.29
N PRO A 287 -8.05 18.82 -18.31
CA PRO A 287 -7.60 17.77 -17.39
C PRO A 287 -6.08 17.54 -17.42
N GLU A 288 -5.48 17.54 -18.61
CA GLU A 288 -4.04 17.39 -18.81
C GLU A 288 -3.24 18.50 -18.12
N VAL A 289 -3.67 19.76 -18.30
CA VAL A 289 -3.00 20.90 -17.65
C VAL A 289 -3.21 20.90 -16.13
N LYS A 290 -4.35 20.42 -15.64
CA LYS A 290 -4.56 20.24 -14.19
C LYS A 290 -3.59 19.23 -13.62
N GLU A 291 -3.41 18.10 -14.28
CA GLU A 291 -2.51 17.05 -13.79
C GLU A 291 -1.06 17.53 -13.74
N ASP A 292 -0.57 18.20 -14.80
CA ASP A 292 0.78 18.79 -14.81
C ASP A 292 1.00 19.77 -13.65
N LYS A 293 0.02 20.64 -13.37
CA LYS A 293 0.10 21.58 -12.25
C LYS A 293 0.04 20.88 -10.91
N LEU A 294 -0.82 19.87 -10.75
CA LEU A 294 -0.90 19.07 -9.53
C LEU A 294 0.41 18.33 -9.28
N GLN A 295 1.04 17.79 -10.34
CA GLN A 295 2.37 17.19 -10.23
C GLN A 295 3.39 18.21 -9.72
N GLY A 296 3.43 19.42 -10.28
CA GLY A 296 4.33 20.47 -9.81
C GLY A 296 4.10 20.83 -8.33
N VAL A 297 2.84 20.88 -7.89
CA VAL A 297 2.48 21.11 -6.47
C VAL A 297 2.97 19.95 -5.59
N ARG A 298 2.75 18.70 -6.00
CA ARG A 298 3.24 17.52 -5.28
C ARG A 298 4.77 17.52 -5.21
N GLU A 299 5.46 17.80 -6.31
CA GLU A 299 6.93 17.87 -6.35
C GLU A 299 7.46 18.93 -5.38
N ALA A 300 6.85 20.12 -5.34
CA ALA A 300 7.23 21.19 -4.43
C ALA A 300 7.01 20.81 -2.96
N MET A 301 5.85 20.22 -2.63
CA MET A 301 5.57 19.67 -1.30
C MET A 301 6.65 18.66 -0.89
N TRP A 302 7.02 17.74 -1.78
CA TRP A 302 8.05 16.75 -1.50
C TRP A 302 9.44 17.32 -1.26
N GLN A 303 9.81 18.41 -1.94
CA GLN A 303 11.05 19.12 -1.66
C GLN A 303 11.06 19.70 -0.23
N GLN A 304 9.93 20.25 0.21
CA GLN A 304 9.79 20.75 1.58
C GLN A 304 9.89 19.61 2.61
N VAL A 305 9.22 18.47 2.35
CA VAL A 305 9.32 17.28 3.19
C VAL A 305 10.78 16.81 3.27
N TYR A 306 11.46 16.69 2.13
CA TYR A 306 12.84 16.23 2.06
C TYR A 306 13.80 17.13 2.84
N ALA A 307 13.61 18.45 2.78
CA ALA A 307 14.43 19.43 3.51
C ALA A 307 14.31 19.35 5.03
N VAL A 308 13.22 18.78 5.57
CA VAL A 308 13.01 18.59 7.02
C VAL A 308 13.73 17.34 7.55
N LEU A 309 14.07 16.40 6.67
CA LEU A 309 14.71 15.13 7.02
C LEU A 309 16.22 15.30 7.23
N THR A 310 16.79 14.46 8.09
CA THR A 310 18.25 14.35 8.22
C THR A 310 18.86 13.61 7.03
N SER A 311 20.16 13.74 6.81
CA SER A 311 20.87 13.03 5.72
C SER A 311 20.65 11.51 5.76
N ASP A 312 20.62 10.91 6.95
CA ASP A 312 20.38 9.47 7.10
C ASP A 312 18.91 9.10 6.79
N GLN A 313 17.95 9.93 7.20
CA GLN A 313 16.54 9.73 6.86
C GLN A 313 16.29 9.93 5.36
N GLN A 314 16.96 10.89 4.73
CA GLN A 314 16.91 11.13 3.29
C GLN A 314 17.42 9.91 2.52
N LYS A 315 18.60 9.39 2.87
CA LYS A 315 19.13 8.15 2.28
C LYS A 315 18.15 6.99 2.44
N LYS A 316 17.59 6.82 3.65
CA LYS A 316 16.56 5.81 3.90
C LYS A 316 15.33 6.02 3.03
N LEU A 317 14.90 7.25 2.80
CA LEU A 317 13.77 7.58 1.93
C LEU A 317 14.04 7.24 0.45
N GLU A 318 15.25 7.55 -0.04
CA GLU A 318 15.70 7.22 -1.40
C GLU A 318 15.79 5.70 -1.61
N GLU A 319 16.30 5.00 -0.60
CA GLU A 319 16.38 3.55 -0.51
C GLU A 319 15.01 2.87 -0.50
N LEU A 320 14.05 3.49 0.18
CA LEU A 320 12.64 3.13 0.14
C LEU A 320 11.99 3.47 -1.22
N ARG A 321 12.73 4.10 -2.14
CA ARG A 321 12.24 4.58 -3.44
C ARG A 321 10.95 5.39 -3.33
N TYR A 322 10.75 6.04 -2.20
CA TYR A 322 9.60 6.91 -1.95
C TYR A 322 9.85 8.30 -2.55
N ASN A 323 10.54 8.34 -3.70
CA ASN A 323 10.95 9.55 -4.36
C ASN A 323 10.05 9.81 -5.59
N PRO A 324 9.14 10.78 -5.49
CA PRO A 324 8.42 11.41 -6.60
C PRO A 324 9.23 11.84 -7.80
N GLN A 325 10.48 12.22 -7.54
CA GLN A 325 11.24 12.97 -8.50
C GLN A 325 11.69 12.03 -9.61
N PRO A 326 11.43 12.35 -10.88
CA PRO A 326 12.20 11.73 -11.95
C PRO A 326 13.68 12.00 -11.64
N GLN A 327 14.43 10.93 -11.35
CA GLN A 327 15.81 10.93 -10.85
C GLN A 327 16.81 11.74 -11.71
N ALA A 328 16.37 12.29 -12.83
CA ALA A 328 17.11 13.18 -13.72
C ALA A 328 17.46 14.54 -13.10
N LYS A 329 16.69 15.08 -12.13
CA LYS A 329 16.91 16.47 -11.65
C LYS A 329 17.77 16.59 -10.38
N LEU A 330 17.81 15.59 -9.51
CA LEU A 330 18.59 15.65 -8.26
C LEU A 330 20.11 15.64 -8.48
N LYS A 331 20.60 14.95 -9.52
CA LYS A 331 22.02 14.95 -9.89
C LYS A 331 22.55 16.33 -10.29
N SER A 332 21.68 17.30 -10.57
CA SER A 332 22.06 18.68 -10.87
C SER A 332 22.09 19.61 -9.65
N GLN A 333 21.43 19.23 -8.55
CA GLN A 333 21.33 20.06 -7.34
C GLN A 333 22.17 19.53 -6.17
N SER A 334 22.52 18.24 -6.14
CA SER A 334 23.56 17.71 -5.25
C SER A 334 24.96 18.01 -5.81
N GLY A 335 25.25 19.30 -5.96
CA GLY A 335 26.59 19.83 -6.21
C GLY A 335 27.54 19.55 -5.04
N LEU A 336 27.84 18.27 -4.80
CA LEU A 336 29.12 17.85 -4.26
C LEU A 336 30.10 17.92 -5.43
N THR A 337 30.70 19.10 -5.58
CA THR A 337 31.92 19.31 -6.34
C THR A 337 32.98 18.37 -5.78
N VAL A 338 33.05 17.15 -6.31
CA VAL A 338 34.30 16.39 -6.30
C VAL A 338 35.18 17.11 -7.31
N HIS A 339 35.96 18.09 -6.82
CA HIS A 339 37.11 18.57 -7.55
C HIS A 339 38.04 17.38 -7.77
N ALA A 340 37.93 16.82 -8.97
CA ALA A 340 38.95 15.96 -9.55
C ALA A 340 40.23 16.77 -9.65
N ASN A 341 41.16 16.57 -8.71
CA ASN A 341 42.54 16.99 -8.90
C ASN A 341 43.41 15.75 -9.17
N ARG A 342 43.44 15.35 -10.44
CA ARG A 342 44.53 14.56 -11.02
C ARG A 342 45.27 15.48 -11.98
N ARG A 343 46.42 16.03 -11.55
CA ARG A 343 47.61 16.28 -12.38
C ARG A 343 48.82 16.12 -11.45
N ARG A 344 49.59 15.05 -11.61
CA ARG A 344 50.84 15.04 -12.40
C ARG A 344 51.77 16.19 -12.01
N ARG A 345 52.71 15.95 -11.11
CA ARG A 345 54.11 15.64 -11.42
C ARG A 345 54.77 15.00 -10.22
#